data_AF-A0A536W949-F1
#
_entry.id   AF-A0A536W949-F1
#
_cell.length_a   1.000
_cell.length_b   1.000
_cell.length_c   1.000
_cell.angle_alpha   90.00
_cell.angle_beta   90.00
_cell.angle_gamma   90.00
#
_symmetry.space_group_name_H-M   'P 1'
#
loop_
_entity.id
_entity.type
_entity.pdbx_description
1 polymer ?
#
loop_
_entity_poly.entity_id
_entity_poly.type
_entity_poly.pdbx_seq_one_letter_code
_entity_poly.pdbx_strand_id
1 'polypeptide(L)' 'LFYPGNAVFVDHGDGLVSMYFHLSDIEVQTGQEVRKGDRVGKVGTTGRSTGPHLFFGIRWHDARIDPRFVLEDPARIPAL' A
#
# COMPACT_ATOMS: atom_id res chain seq x y z
N LEU A 1 -2.96 13.49 -10.28
CA LEU A 1 -3.68 12.22 -10.01
C LEU A 1 -3.71 11.23 -11.20
N PHE A 2 -2.94 11.42 -12.29
CA PHE A 2 -3.03 10.54 -13.47
C PHE A 2 -2.42 9.14 -13.31
N TYR A 3 -1.41 8.98 -12.46
CA TYR A 3 -0.63 7.73 -12.39
C TYR A 3 -1.25 6.65 -11.48
N PRO A 4 -1.51 6.89 -10.18
CA PRO A 4 -1.95 5.82 -9.28
C PRO A 4 -3.44 5.48 -9.40
N GLY A 5 -4.27 6.32 -10.01
CA GLY A 5 -5.72 6.14 -9.97
C GLY A 5 -6.26 6.30 -8.54
N ASN A 6 -7.23 5.47 -8.17
CA ASN A 6 -7.70 5.39 -6.79
C ASN A 6 -6.60 4.82 -5.89
N ALA A 7 -6.28 5.56 -4.83
CA ALA A 7 -5.16 5.28 -3.97
C ALA A 7 -5.55 5.38 -2.50
N VAL A 8 -5.05 4.43 -1.70
CA VAL A 8 -5.10 4.49 -0.24
C VAL A 8 -3.67 4.54 0.29
N PHE A 9 -3.45 5.39 1.28
CA PHE A 9 -2.22 5.48 2.05
C PHE A 9 -2.58 5.17 3.50
N VAL A 10 -1.88 4.21 4.11
CA VAL A 10 -2.02 3.90 5.53
C VAL A 10 -0.72 4.29 6.21
N ASP A 11 -0.81 5.27 7.11
CA ASP A 11 0.29 5.68 7.99
C ASP A 11 0.33 4.75 9.20
N HIS A 12 1.46 4.07 9.38
CA HIS A 12 1.70 3.13 10.48
C HIS A 12 2.47 3.79 11.64
N GLY A 13 2.77 5.09 11.54
CA GLY A 13 3.65 5.81 12.45
C GLY A 13 5.12 5.78 12.02
N ASP A 14 5.93 6.63 12.64
CA ASP A 14 7.38 6.76 12.40
C ASP A 14 7.78 6.92 10.92
N GLY A 15 6.91 7.59 10.14
CA GLY A 15 7.12 7.81 8.71
C GLY A 15 7.02 6.56 7.85
N LEU A 16 6.54 5.43 8.39
CA LEU A 16 6.26 4.21 7.63
C LEU A 16 4.84 4.26 7.05
N VAL A 17 4.74 4.22 5.73
CA VAL A 17 3.48 4.33 5.00
C VAL A 17 3.35 3.18 4.00
N SER A 18 2.23 2.45 4.06
CA SER A 18 1.85 1.53 2.98
C SER A 18 0.93 2.21 1.97
N MET A 19 1.10 1.84 0.70
CA MET A 19 0.44 2.46 -0.45
C MET A 19 -0.25 1.40 -1.29
N TYR A 20 -1.51 1.63 -1.61
CA TYR A 20 -2.36 0.74 -2.42
C TYR A 20 -2.91 1.53 -3.59
N PHE A 21 -2.48 1.23 -4.83
CA PHE A 21 -2.94 1.97 -6.02
C PHE A 21 -3.78 1.11 -6.96
N HIS A 22 -4.29 1.77 -8.00
CA HIS A 22 -5.10 1.21 -9.07
C HIS A 22 -6.43 0.60 -8.60
N LEU A 23 -6.91 0.97 -7.41
CA LEU A 23 -8.09 0.38 -6.80
C LEU A 23 -9.35 0.62 -7.66
N SER A 24 -10.28 -0.33 -7.67
CA SER A 24 -11.60 -0.14 -8.31
C SER A 24 -12.54 0.63 -7.38
N ASP A 25 -12.32 0.52 -6.07
CA ASP A 25 -13.17 1.09 -5.03
C ASP A 25 -12.34 1.38 -3.77
N ILE A 26 -12.68 2.45 -3.06
CA ILE A 26 -12.05 2.86 -1.80
C ILE A 26 -13.08 2.70 -0.69
N GLU A 27 -12.77 1.88 0.32
CA GLU A 27 -13.72 1.52 1.40
C GLU A 27 -13.35 2.13 2.75
N VAL A 28 -12.47 3.14 2.73
CA VAL A 28 -12.03 3.91 3.89
C VAL A 28 -12.04 5.41 3.58
N GLN A 29 -12.04 6.23 4.62
CA GLN A 29 -11.96 7.68 4.49
C GLN A 29 -10.68 8.23 5.13
N THR A 30 -10.24 9.40 4.67
CA THR A 30 -9.09 10.09 5.26
C THR A 30 -9.30 10.32 6.75
N GLY A 31 -8.29 9.96 7.56
CA GLY A 31 -8.34 10.08 9.02
C GLY A 31 -9.04 8.90 9.73
N GLN A 32 -9.55 7.92 9.00
CA GLN A 32 -10.06 6.68 9.59
C GLN A 32 -8.90 5.83 10.13
N GLU A 33 -8.98 5.44 11.41
CA GLU A 33 -8.11 4.40 11.96
C GLU A 33 -8.47 3.04 11.36
N VAL A 34 -7.45 2.28 10.96
CA VAL A 34 -7.60 0.91 10.44
C VAL A 34 -6.73 -0.05 11.22
N ARG A 35 -7.18 -1.28 11.38
CA ARG A 35 -6.45 -2.35 12.04
C ARG A 35 -5.93 -3.36 11.01
N LYS A 36 -4.92 -4.13 11.40
CA LYS A 36 -4.43 -5.25 10.58
C LYS A 36 -5.60 -6.20 10.28
N GLY A 37 -5.84 -6.42 8.99
CA GLY A 37 -6.92 -7.27 8.50
C GLY A 37 -8.16 -6.51 8.01
N ASP A 38 -8.28 -5.22 8.33
CA ASP A 38 -9.35 -4.38 7.82
C ASP A 38 -9.21 -4.19 6.31
N ARG A 39 -10.36 -4.16 5.62
CA ARG A 39 -10.42 -3.95 4.18
C ARG A 39 -10.34 -2.46 3.89
N VAL A 40 -9.41 -2.07 3.03
CA VAL A 40 -9.20 -0.66 2.63
C VAL A 40 -9.76 -0.32 1.24
N GLY A 41 -10.12 -1.34 0.46
CA GLY A 41 -10.67 -1.17 -0.88
C GLY A 41 -10.64 -2.46 -1.68
N LYS A 42 -10.89 -2.33 -2.98
CA LYS A 42 -10.94 -3.45 -3.94
C LYS A 42 -9.90 -3.26 -5.04
N VAL A 43 -9.23 -4.35 -5.42
CA VAL A 43 -8.30 -4.35 -6.57
C VAL A 43 -9.03 -3.91 -7.83
N GLY A 44 -8.34 -3.16 -8.69
CA GLY A 44 -8.90 -2.66 -9.94
C GLY A 44 -7.84 -2.37 -10.97
N THR A 45 -8.17 -1.45 -11.89
CA THR A 45 -7.28 -1.00 -12.97
C THR A 45 -7.40 0.51 -13.23
N THR A 46 -7.67 1.31 -12.19
CA THR A 46 -7.79 2.77 -12.34
C THR A 46 -6.41 3.44 -12.49
N GLY A 47 -6.37 4.64 -13.07
CA GLY A 47 -5.12 5.35 -13.35
C GLY A 47 -4.36 4.76 -14.54
N ARG A 48 -3.03 4.82 -14.50
CA ARG A 48 -2.16 4.28 -15.57
C ARG A 48 -1.87 2.79 -15.32
N SER A 49 -2.84 1.95 -15.65
CA SER A 49 -2.77 0.49 -15.53
C SER A 49 -3.20 -0.17 -16.85
N THR A 50 -2.58 -1.30 -17.20
CA THR A 50 -2.91 -2.08 -18.41
C THR A 50 -3.81 -3.29 -18.13
N GLY A 51 -4.13 -3.56 -16.87
CA GLY A 51 -5.03 -4.65 -16.46
C GLY A 51 -5.20 -4.73 -14.94
N PRO A 52 -6.17 -5.50 -14.42
CA PRO A 52 -6.43 -5.56 -12.99
C PRO A 52 -5.24 -6.08 -12.18
N HIS A 53 -4.69 -5.26 -11.31
CA HIS A 53 -3.60 -5.64 -10.40
C HIS A 53 -3.54 -4.72 -9.18
N LEU A 54 -2.91 -5.20 -8.12
CA LEU A 54 -2.58 -4.38 -6.96
C LEU A 54 -1.16 -3.87 -7.09
N PHE A 55 -0.99 -2.55 -7.15
CA PHE A 55 0.29 -1.96 -6.77
C PHE A 55 0.30 -1.83 -5.24
N PHE A 56 1.25 -2.52 -4.60
CA PHE A 56 1.54 -2.40 -3.18
C PHE A 56 2.94 -1.83 -3.00
N GLY A 57 3.06 -0.71 -2.30
CA GLY A 57 4.33 -0.05 -2.05
C GLY A 57 4.51 0.32 -0.59
N ILE A 58 5.77 0.39 -0.17
CA ILE A 58 6.15 0.87 1.16
C ILE A 58 7.06 2.09 1.00
N ARG A 59 6.76 3.14 1.76
CA ARG A 59 7.65 4.28 1.97
C ARG A 59 8.02 4.30 3.44
N TRP A 60 9.30 4.46 3.75
CA TRP A 60 9.77 4.72 5.10
C TRP A 60 10.62 5.98 5.09
N HIS A 61 10.18 6.99 5.84
CA HIS A 61 10.67 8.36 5.76
C HIS A 61 10.60 8.86 4.29
N ASP A 62 11.73 9.22 3.68
CA ASP A 62 11.77 9.75 2.31
C ASP A 62 12.16 8.72 1.24
N ALA A 63 12.26 7.44 1.60
CA ALA A 63 12.65 6.37 0.69
C ALA A 63 11.50 5.40 0.43
N ARG A 64 11.36 4.96 -0.84
CA ARG A 64 10.59 3.76 -1.17
C ARG A 64 11.50 2.55 -0.99
N ILE A 65 11.04 1.56 -0.23
CA ILE A 65 11.81 0.34 0.05
C ILE A 65 11.10 -0.87 -0.56
N ASP A 66 11.83 -1.98 -0.70
CA ASP A 66 11.21 -3.25 -1.08
C ASP A 66 10.16 -3.66 -0.01
N PRO A 67 8.87 -3.81 -0.38
CA PRO A 67 7.83 -4.21 0.56
C PRO A 67 8.11 -5.54 1.26
N ARG A 68 8.96 -6.40 0.70
CA ARG A 68 9.33 -7.69 1.30
C ARG A 68 9.94 -7.53 2.69
N PHE A 69 10.68 -6.46 2.95
CA PHE A 69 11.28 -6.19 4.27
C PHE A 69 10.27 -6.06 5.41
N VAL A 70 9.00 -5.73 5.12
CA VAL A 70 7.95 -5.54 6.13
C VAL A 70 6.81 -6.56 6.04
N LEU A 71 6.77 -7.36 4.97
CA LEU A 71 5.76 -8.39 4.75
C LEU A 71 6.24 -9.78 5.18
N GLU A 72 7.54 -10.03 5.09
CA GLU A 72 8.09 -11.31 5.47
C GLU A 72 8.18 -11.46 6.98
N ASP A 73 8.07 -12.71 7.43
CA ASP A 73 8.50 -13.08 8.77
C ASP A 73 9.96 -12.63 8.93
N PRO A 74 10.30 -11.82 9.94
CA PRO A 74 11.69 -11.44 10.20
C PRO A 74 12.64 -12.65 10.26
N ALA A 75 12.14 -13.82 10.67
CA ALA A 75 12.91 -15.07 10.69
C ALA A 75 13.27 -15.61 9.30
N ARG A 76 12.69 -15.07 8.22
CA ARG A 76 12.91 -15.47 6.82
C ARG A 76 13.75 -14.49 6.01
N ILE A 77 14.07 -13.31 6.56
CA ILE A 77 15.00 -12.38 5.94
C ILE A 77 16.40 -13.00 6.04
N PRO A 78 17.07 -13.34 4.92
CA PRO A 78 18.44 -13.85 4.97
C PRO A 78 19.33 -12.85 5.69
N ALA A 79 20.12 -13.30 6.66
CA ALA A 79 21.12 -12.45 7.27
C ALA A 79 22.06 -11.91 6.18
N LEU A 80 22.29 -10.60 6.21
CA LEU A 80 23.27 -9.92 5.35
C LEU A 80 24.69 -10.42 5.64
#